data_AF-A0A1S2RGT1-F1
#
_entry.id   AF-A0A1S2RGT1-F1
#
_cell.length_a   1.000
_cell.length_b   1.000
_cell.length_c   1.000
_cell.angle_alpha   90.00
_cell.angle_beta   90.00
_cell.angle_gamma   90.00
#
_symmetry.space_group_name_H-M   'P 1'
#
loop_
_entity.id
_entity.type
_entity.pdbx_description
1 polymer ?
#
loop_
_entity_poly.entity_id
_entity_poly.type
_entity_poly.pdbx_seq_one_letter_code
_entity_poly.pdbx_strand_id
1 'polypeptide(L)'
;MIVEEIMKPNVATLFPTDSIKDAIRLMESKKIRHLPIIDSYNQLVGLVTAVDIRDAMPSIFHANEHLEDLQKPVESIMKKEVITGHPLDFVEEVAGLFYEHKISCLPIIKDKKLVGIITETDLLRTMVELTGAHQPGSQIEIKVPNKSGMLCEISSIIGKRNANILSVLVYPDKRDDQYKILVIRVQMMNPIGLIEDLKKAGHHVLWPNLPGISI
;
A
#
# COMPACT_ATOMS: atom_id res chain seq x y z
N MET A 1 -8.02 -0.84 8.81
CA MET A 1 -6.85 -1.62 9.27
C MET A 1 -5.86 -0.62 9.86
N ILE A 2 -5.13 -0.94 10.93
CA ILE A 2 -4.14 0.00 11.50
C ILE A 2 -2.72 -0.35 11.07
N VAL A 3 -1.82 0.63 11.14
CA VAL A 3 -0.41 0.48 10.77
C VAL A 3 0.29 -0.63 11.56
N GLU A 4 0.01 -0.78 12.85
CA GLU A 4 0.61 -1.80 13.70
C GLU A 4 0.40 -3.24 13.16
N GLU A 5 -0.70 -3.48 12.45
CA GLU A 5 -1.03 -4.80 11.88
C GLU A 5 -0.19 -5.14 10.64
N ILE A 6 0.39 -4.14 9.96
CA ILE A 6 1.08 -4.33 8.68
C ILE A 6 2.53 -3.83 8.65
N MET A 7 2.93 -3.03 9.64
CA MET A 7 4.31 -2.55 9.74
C MET A 7 5.26 -3.71 9.99
N LYS A 8 6.52 -3.55 9.53
CA LYS A 8 7.59 -4.47 9.90
C LYS A 8 8.20 -4.04 11.24
N PRO A 9 8.05 -4.85 12.32
CA PRO A 9 8.78 -4.60 13.55
C PRO A 9 10.26 -4.98 13.37
N ASN A 10 11.11 -4.58 14.32
CA ASN A 10 12.56 -4.86 14.33
C ASN A 10 13.28 -4.32 13.09
N VAL A 11 13.23 -3.01 12.93
CA VAL A 11 13.83 -2.31 11.79
C VAL A 11 15.35 -2.37 11.87
N ALA A 12 16.01 -2.66 10.75
CA ALA A 12 17.45 -2.51 10.66
C ALA A 12 17.80 -1.01 10.67
N THR A 13 18.68 -0.61 11.58
CA THR A 13 19.06 0.79 11.80
C THR A 13 20.57 0.95 11.83
N LEU A 14 21.02 2.20 11.67
CA LEU A 14 22.40 2.63 11.90
C LEU A 14 22.41 3.90 12.76
N PHE A 15 23.58 4.23 13.30
CA PHE A 15 23.86 5.50 13.96
C PHE A 15 24.40 6.53 12.96
N PRO A 16 24.29 7.85 13.23
CA PRO A 16 24.79 8.91 12.35
C PRO A 16 26.26 8.76 11.95
N THR A 17 27.07 8.21 12.86
CA THR A 17 28.52 8.03 12.70
C THR A 17 28.92 6.75 11.96
N ASP A 18 27.98 5.83 11.74
CA ASP A 18 28.28 4.61 10.95
C ASP A 18 28.60 4.99 9.50
N SER A 19 29.37 4.16 8.81
CA SER A 19 29.84 4.52 7.46
C SER A 19 28.80 4.24 6.38
N ILE A 20 28.91 4.94 5.25
CA ILE A 20 28.15 4.64 4.03
C ILE A 20 28.37 3.17 3.60
N LYS A 21 29.58 2.65 3.78
CA LYS A 21 29.91 1.24 3.52
C LYS A 21 29.13 0.27 4.41
N ASP A 22 28.90 0.62 5.67
CA ASP A 22 28.07 -0.20 6.58
C ASP A 22 26.61 -0.18 6.15
N ALA A 23 26.10 0.97 5.69
CA ALA A 23 24.77 1.07 5.09
C ALA A 23 24.62 0.18 3.85
N ILE A 24 25.59 0.18 2.94
CA ILE A 24 25.59 -0.71 1.75
C ILE A 24 25.51 -2.18 2.19
N ARG A 25 26.41 -2.60 3.09
CA ARG A 25 26.46 -3.99 3.58
C ARG A 25 25.16 -4.41 4.26
N LEU A 26 24.57 -3.53 5.06
CA LEU A 26 23.33 -3.81 5.76
C LEU A 26 22.15 -3.90 4.79
N MET A 27 22.07 -2.98 3.81
CA MET A 27 21.05 -3.02 2.75
C MET A 27 21.14 -4.29 1.92
N GLU A 28 22.33 -4.70 1.49
CA GLU A 28 22.55 -5.92 0.70
C GLU A 28 22.21 -7.19 1.49
N SER A 29 22.74 -7.30 2.72
CA SER A 29 22.55 -8.49 3.55
C SER A 29 21.09 -8.70 3.98
N LYS A 30 20.37 -7.61 4.26
CA LYS A 30 18.95 -7.65 4.66
C LYS A 30 18.00 -7.50 3.48
N LYS A 31 18.48 -7.23 2.27
CA LYS A 31 17.69 -6.98 1.05
C LYS A 31 16.67 -5.86 1.25
N ILE A 32 17.10 -4.75 1.85
CA ILE A 32 16.28 -3.57 2.13
C ILE A 32 16.82 -2.34 1.40
N ARG A 33 15.96 -1.35 1.20
CA ARG A 33 16.28 -0.12 0.43
C ARG A 33 16.21 1.15 1.27
N HIS A 34 15.83 1.04 2.54
CA HIS A 34 15.60 2.15 3.45
C HIS A 34 16.18 1.78 4.81
N LEU A 35 17.00 2.67 5.37
CA LEU A 35 17.67 2.53 6.65
C LEU A 35 17.37 3.75 7.51
N PRO A 36 16.49 3.61 8.52
CA PRO A 36 16.34 4.62 9.54
C PRO A 36 17.64 4.79 10.33
N ILE A 37 18.03 6.03 10.55
CA ILE A 37 19.17 6.42 11.36
C ILE A 37 18.65 6.85 12.72
N ILE A 38 19.19 6.26 13.78
CA ILE A 38 18.74 6.48 15.15
C ILE A 38 19.85 7.02 16.04
N ASP A 39 19.50 7.71 17.12
CA ASP A 39 20.44 8.07 18.18
C ASP A 39 20.57 6.97 19.25
N SER A 40 21.37 7.23 20.29
CA SER A 40 21.56 6.33 21.43
C SER A 40 20.30 6.10 22.28
N TYR A 41 19.25 6.91 22.10
CA TYR A 41 17.95 6.78 22.78
C TYR A 41 16.90 6.07 21.90
N ASN A 42 17.30 5.52 20.75
CA ASN A 42 16.44 4.90 19.75
C ASN A 42 15.42 5.88 19.11
N GLN A 43 15.75 7.17 19.07
CA GLN A 43 14.96 8.19 18.38
C GLN A 43 15.44 8.31 16.94
N LEU A 44 14.49 8.47 16.01
CA LEU A 44 14.79 8.68 14.60
C LEU A 44 15.44 10.06 14.40
N VAL A 45 16.62 10.10 13.81
CA VAL A 45 17.37 11.34 13.49
C VAL A 45 17.62 11.52 11.99
N GLY A 46 17.36 10.49 11.19
CA GLY A 46 17.39 10.60 9.73
C GLY A 46 16.99 9.32 9.02
N LEU A 47 16.98 9.37 7.69
CA LEU A 47 16.69 8.25 6.82
C LEU A 47 17.68 8.23 5.66
N VAL A 48 18.27 7.06 5.39
CA VAL A 48 19.11 6.80 4.22
C VAL A 48 18.38 5.80 3.31
N THR A 49 18.31 6.12 2.02
CA THR A 49 17.71 5.26 1.00
C THR A 49 18.77 4.73 0.03
N ALA A 50 18.43 3.67 -0.70
CA ALA A 50 19.30 3.16 -1.76
C ALA A 50 19.58 4.21 -2.86
N VAL A 51 18.70 5.19 -3.02
CA VAL A 51 18.94 6.36 -3.89
C VAL A 51 20.06 7.23 -3.33
N ASP A 52 19.99 7.58 -2.04
CA ASP A 52 21.02 8.42 -1.40
C ASP A 52 22.39 7.72 -1.40
N ILE A 53 22.41 6.39 -1.19
CA ILE A 53 23.64 5.57 -1.32
C ILE A 53 24.20 5.62 -2.73
N ARG A 54 23.36 5.37 -3.75
CA ARG A 54 23.80 5.38 -5.16
C ARG A 54 24.33 6.76 -5.56
N ASP A 55 23.69 7.83 -5.10
CA ASP A 55 24.09 9.20 -5.43
C ASP A 55 25.40 9.60 -4.71
N ALA A 56 25.76 8.89 -3.61
CA ALA A 56 27.03 9.00 -2.92
C ALA A 56 28.13 8.06 -3.46
N MET A 57 27.78 7.12 -4.34
CA MET A 57 28.74 6.18 -4.94
C MET A 57 29.42 6.78 -6.17
N PRO A 58 30.69 6.43 -6.45
CA PRO A 58 31.35 6.78 -7.69
C PRO A 58 30.57 6.26 -8.89
N SER A 59 30.58 7.04 -9.99
CA SER A 59 29.99 6.61 -11.26
C SER A 59 30.62 5.30 -11.74
N ILE A 60 29.84 4.45 -12.41
CA ILE A 60 30.33 3.21 -13.04
C ILE A 60 31.50 3.45 -14.01
N PHE A 61 31.60 4.67 -14.57
CA PHE A 61 32.68 5.06 -15.48
C PHE A 61 33.95 5.55 -14.75
N HIS A 62 33.88 5.74 -13.43
CA HIS A 62 34.97 6.21 -12.55
C HIS A 62 35.03 5.37 -11.25
N ALA A 63 34.85 4.05 -11.36
CA ALA A 63 34.65 3.15 -10.21
C ALA A 63 35.78 3.12 -9.17
N ASN A 64 36.99 3.57 -9.54
CA ASN A 64 38.16 3.59 -8.66
C ASN A 64 38.43 4.96 -8.02
N GLU A 65 37.71 6.01 -8.42
CA GLU A 65 37.86 7.34 -7.84
C GLU A 65 37.02 7.46 -6.55
N HIS A 66 37.54 8.14 -5.54
CA HIS A 66 36.81 8.51 -4.31
C HIS A 66 36.22 7.36 -3.48
N LEU A 67 36.80 6.14 -3.51
CA LEU A 67 36.38 5.03 -2.65
C LEU A 67 36.46 5.35 -1.14
N GLU A 68 37.31 6.31 -0.76
CA GLU A 68 37.43 6.85 0.60
C GLU A 68 36.12 7.48 1.08
N ASP A 69 35.28 7.99 0.16
CA ASP A 69 34.01 8.61 0.49
C ASP A 69 33.01 7.61 1.08
N LEU A 70 33.16 6.31 0.77
CA LEU A 70 32.35 5.26 1.38
C LEU A 70 32.61 5.09 2.89
N GLN A 71 33.74 5.62 3.39
CA GLN A 71 34.07 5.63 4.81
C GLN A 71 33.51 6.86 5.54
N LYS A 72 32.95 7.84 4.81
CA LYS A 72 32.27 8.99 5.42
C LYS A 72 31.04 8.53 6.21
N PRO A 73 30.66 9.27 7.26
CA PRO A 73 29.50 8.92 8.07
C PRO A 73 28.20 9.09 7.30
N VAL A 74 27.21 8.23 7.57
CA VAL A 74 25.89 8.26 6.93
C VAL A 74 25.15 9.57 7.17
N GLU A 75 25.47 10.31 8.24
CA GLU A 75 24.89 11.63 8.49
C GLU A 75 25.16 12.66 7.38
N SER A 76 26.21 12.43 6.59
CA SER A 76 26.58 13.29 5.46
C SER A 76 25.64 13.15 4.26
N ILE A 77 24.88 12.05 4.18
CA ILE A 77 23.97 11.74 3.08
C ILE A 77 22.51 11.52 3.52
N MET A 78 22.26 11.38 4.83
CA MET A 78 20.92 11.11 5.34
C MET A 78 19.99 12.32 5.19
N LYS A 79 18.71 12.04 4.98
CA LYS A 79 17.65 13.05 5.06
C LYS A 79 17.22 13.19 6.51
N LYS A 80 17.24 14.42 7.04
CA LYS A 80 16.87 14.73 8.44
C LYS A 80 15.38 14.99 8.60
N GLU A 81 14.76 15.60 7.60
CA GLU A 81 13.31 15.82 7.57
C GLU A 81 12.63 14.56 7.05
N VAL A 82 12.22 13.70 7.98
CA VAL A 82 11.59 12.41 7.67
C VAL A 82 10.13 12.47 8.09
N ILE A 83 9.23 12.23 7.14
CA ILE A 83 7.81 12.03 7.44
C ILE A 83 7.69 10.72 8.21
N THR A 84 6.94 10.72 9.31
CA THR A 84 6.75 9.55 10.17
C THR A 84 5.27 9.32 10.44
N GLY A 85 4.93 8.10 10.81
CA GLY A 85 3.58 7.72 11.26
C GLY A 85 3.59 7.17 12.68
N HIS A 86 2.40 6.90 13.21
CA HIS A 86 2.16 6.28 14.50
C HIS A 86 1.53 4.88 14.30
N PRO A 87 1.76 3.89 15.21
CA PRO A 87 1.21 2.54 15.05
C PRO A 87 -0.32 2.47 14.95
N LEU A 88 -1.01 3.46 15.52
CA LEU A 88 -2.47 3.56 15.52
C LEU A 88 -3.04 4.31 14.32
N ASP A 89 -2.20 4.83 13.42
CA ASP A 89 -2.68 5.46 12.19
C ASP A 89 -3.42 4.44 11.32
N PHE A 90 -4.37 4.93 10.53
CA PHE A 90 -5.07 4.07 9.58
C PHE A 90 -4.22 3.83 8.33
N VAL A 91 -4.27 2.61 7.80
CA VAL A 91 -3.50 2.21 6.61
C VAL A 91 -3.84 3.09 5.41
N GLU A 92 -5.10 3.47 5.28
CA GLU A 92 -5.61 4.32 4.19
C GLU A 92 -5.03 5.74 4.25
N GLU A 93 -4.85 6.30 5.45
CA GLU A 93 -4.22 7.61 5.66
C GLU A 93 -2.74 7.56 5.31
N VAL A 94 -2.05 6.49 5.72
CA VAL A 94 -0.66 6.25 5.33
C VAL A 94 -0.53 6.10 3.82
N ALA A 95 -1.45 5.39 3.15
CA ALA A 95 -1.45 5.32 1.69
C ALA A 95 -1.61 6.71 1.03
N GLY A 96 -2.40 7.60 1.64
CA GLY A 96 -2.50 9.01 1.27
C GLY A 96 -1.16 9.74 1.36
N LEU A 97 -0.43 9.60 2.48
CA LEU A 97 0.89 10.20 2.65
C LEU A 97 1.89 9.75 1.58
N PHE A 98 1.89 8.46 1.23
CA PHE A 98 2.75 7.91 0.17
C PHE A 98 2.43 8.54 -1.18
N TYR A 99 1.14 8.67 -1.50
CA TYR A 99 0.68 9.27 -2.75
C TYR A 99 1.02 10.76 -2.84
N GLU A 100 0.74 11.54 -1.79
CA GLU A 100 0.89 12.99 -1.77
C GLU A 100 2.36 13.42 -1.72
N HIS A 101 3.15 12.78 -0.85
CA HIS A 101 4.55 13.15 -0.64
C HIS A 101 5.53 12.38 -1.53
N LYS A 102 5.03 11.45 -2.36
CA LYS A 102 5.84 10.59 -3.25
C LYS A 102 6.96 9.87 -2.49
N ILE A 103 6.66 9.43 -1.28
CA ILE A 103 7.57 8.66 -0.43
C ILE A 103 7.30 7.16 -0.63
N SER A 104 8.36 6.36 -0.54
CA SER A 104 8.28 4.90 -0.69
C SER A 104 8.38 4.13 0.62
N CYS A 105 8.52 4.85 1.73
CA CYS A 105 8.75 4.32 3.06
C CYS A 105 8.35 5.36 4.12
N LEU A 106 7.81 4.89 5.24
CA LEU A 106 7.44 5.69 6.40
C LEU A 106 7.91 4.99 7.69
N PRO A 107 8.88 5.57 8.41
CA PRO A 107 9.23 5.10 9.76
C PRO A 107 8.08 5.33 10.74
N ILE A 108 7.84 4.36 11.62
CA ILE A 108 6.75 4.39 12.60
C ILE A 108 7.32 4.65 13.99
N ILE A 109 6.81 5.70 14.65
CA ILE A 109 7.30 6.22 15.91
C ILE A 109 6.21 6.07 17.00
N LYS A 110 6.62 5.60 18.17
CA LYS A 110 5.80 5.57 19.39
C LYS A 110 6.65 6.02 20.57
N ASP A 111 6.13 6.92 21.40
CA ASP A 111 6.86 7.48 22.54
C ASP A 111 8.26 8.02 22.17
N LYS A 112 8.35 8.72 21.03
CA LYS A 112 9.58 9.24 20.40
C LYS A 112 10.58 8.20 19.89
N LYS A 113 10.27 6.91 20.02
CA LYS A 113 11.16 5.82 19.60
C LYS A 113 10.70 5.21 18.28
N LEU A 114 11.68 4.79 17.47
CA LEU A 114 11.40 3.99 16.30
C LEU A 114 10.90 2.60 16.72
N VAL A 115 9.70 2.23 16.29
CA VAL A 115 9.07 0.94 16.61
C VAL A 115 8.79 0.07 15.38
N GLY A 116 8.80 0.66 14.19
CA GLY A 116 8.51 -0.07 12.96
C GLY A 116 8.80 0.74 11.72
N ILE A 117 8.58 0.11 10.57
CA ILE A 117 8.69 0.73 9.26
C ILE A 117 7.62 0.15 8.34
N ILE A 118 7.04 0.98 7.49
CA ILE A 118 6.13 0.55 6.43
C ILE A 118 6.63 1.02 5.08
N THR A 119 6.46 0.19 4.04
CA THR A 119 6.90 0.48 2.66
C THR A 119 5.75 0.35 1.68
N GLU A 120 5.93 0.84 0.44
CA GLU A 120 4.94 0.73 -0.64
C GLU A 120 4.54 -0.73 -0.89
N THR A 121 5.50 -1.65 -0.77
CA THR A 121 5.26 -3.08 -0.98
C THR A 121 4.35 -3.65 0.11
N ASP A 122 4.44 -3.14 1.33
CA ASP A 122 3.57 -3.55 2.43
C ASP A 122 2.14 -3.04 2.18
N LEU A 123 1.99 -1.76 1.80
CA LEU A 123 0.69 -1.19 1.41
C LEU A 123 0.05 -1.93 0.22
N LEU A 124 0.85 -2.26 -0.81
CA LEU A 124 0.36 -3.01 -1.97
C LEU A 124 -0.13 -4.40 -1.57
N ARG A 125 0.61 -5.10 -0.70
CA ARG A 125 0.19 -6.40 -0.17
C ARG A 125 -1.13 -6.27 0.59
N THR A 126 -1.23 -5.28 1.47
CA THR A 126 -2.45 -5.01 2.21
C THR A 126 -3.63 -4.71 1.28
N MET A 127 -3.42 -3.97 0.20
CA MET A 127 -4.47 -3.73 -0.81
C MET A 127 -4.94 -5.03 -1.47
N VAL A 128 -4.03 -5.95 -1.80
CA VAL A 128 -4.39 -7.27 -2.36
C VAL A 128 -5.20 -8.10 -1.36
N GLU A 129 -4.91 -7.97 -0.06
CA GLU A 129 -5.64 -8.62 1.02
C GLU A 129 -7.05 -8.03 1.19
N LEU A 130 -7.15 -6.71 1.35
CA LEU A 130 -8.41 -5.98 1.55
C LEU A 130 -9.37 -6.11 0.36
N THR A 131 -8.85 -6.15 -0.86
CA THR A 131 -9.68 -6.32 -2.06
C THR A 131 -10.09 -7.77 -2.30
N GLY A 132 -9.49 -8.74 -1.59
CA GLY A 132 -9.68 -10.17 -1.85
C GLY A 132 -9.14 -10.63 -3.20
N ALA A 133 -8.26 -9.86 -3.86
CA ALA A 133 -7.76 -10.17 -5.20
C ALA A 133 -6.95 -11.47 -5.26
N HIS A 134 -6.37 -11.89 -4.13
CA HIS A 134 -5.65 -13.15 -3.98
C HIS A 134 -6.56 -14.37 -3.75
N GLN A 135 -7.87 -14.16 -3.56
CA GLN A 135 -8.83 -15.21 -3.23
C GLN A 135 -9.64 -15.65 -4.45
N PRO A 136 -10.05 -16.94 -4.53
CA PRO A 136 -10.92 -17.42 -5.58
C PRO A 136 -12.30 -16.75 -5.52
N GLY A 137 -12.75 -16.19 -6.64
CA GLY A 137 -14.04 -15.52 -6.71
C GLY A 137 -14.21 -14.71 -7.99
N SER A 138 -15.32 -14.00 -8.06
CA SER A 138 -15.68 -13.12 -9.19
C SER A 138 -15.83 -11.69 -8.71
N GLN A 139 -15.37 -10.75 -9.53
CA GLN A 139 -15.59 -9.32 -9.33
C GLN A 139 -16.76 -8.87 -10.20
N ILE A 140 -17.72 -8.18 -9.58
CA ILE A 140 -18.91 -7.66 -10.24
C ILE A 140 -18.94 -6.14 -10.03
N GLU A 141 -19.09 -5.38 -11.11
CA GLU A 141 -19.24 -3.92 -11.05
C GLU A 141 -20.67 -3.53 -11.38
N ILE A 142 -21.29 -2.73 -10.52
CA ILE A 142 -22.70 -2.39 -10.60
C ILE A 142 -22.83 -0.88 -10.48
N LYS A 143 -23.40 -0.25 -11.50
CA LYS A 143 -23.76 1.16 -11.47
C LYS A 143 -25.06 1.32 -10.68
N VAL A 144 -25.00 2.08 -9.59
CA VAL A 144 -26.14 2.34 -8.70
C VAL A 144 -26.36 3.85 -8.51
N PRO A 145 -27.60 4.31 -8.31
CA PRO A 145 -27.86 5.69 -7.91
C PRO A 145 -27.13 6.04 -6.59
N ASN A 146 -26.64 7.25 -6.45
CA ASN A 146 -25.99 7.74 -5.24
C ASN A 146 -27.04 8.11 -4.17
N LYS A 147 -27.79 7.11 -3.69
CA LYS A 147 -28.82 7.24 -2.65
C LYS A 147 -28.68 6.16 -1.57
N SER A 148 -29.29 6.40 -0.42
CA SER A 148 -29.29 5.44 0.69
C SER A 148 -29.93 4.10 0.30
N GLY A 149 -29.42 3.01 0.87
CA GLY A 149 -29.99 1.66 0.71
C GLY A 149 -29.47 0.84 -0.47
N MET A 150 -28.74 1.43 -1.43
CA MET A 150 -28.29 0.69 -2.62
C MET A 150 -27.37 -0.49 -2.30
N LEU A 151 -26.43 -0.34 -1.37
CA LEU A 151 -25.60 -1.47 -0.94
C LEU A 151 -26.43 -2.58 -0.27
N CYS A 152 -27.46 -2.23 0.51
CA CYS A 152 -28.35 -3.20 1.15
C CYS A 152 -29.14 -4.00 0.11
N GLU A 153 -29.66 -3.33 -0.91
CA GLU A 153 -30.39 -3.96 -2.02
C GLU A 153 -29.51 -4.97 -2.77
N ILE A 154 -28.29 -4.54 -3.17
CA ILE A 154 -27.35 -5.40 -3.90
C ILE A 154 -26.88 -6.59 -3.02
N SER A 155 -26.49 -6.34 -1.78
CA SER A 155 -26.04 -7.40 -0.87
C SER A 155 -27.16 -8.39 -0.53
N SER A 156 -28.42 -7.96 -0.49
CA SER A 156 -29.57 -8.85 -0.30
C SER A 156 -29.76 -9.82 -1.48
N ILE A 157 -29.52 -9.37 -2.71
CA ILE A 157 -29.58 -10.24 -3.90
C ILE A 157 -28.46 -11.28 -3.86
N ILE A 158 -27.25 -10.87 -3.49
CA ILE A 158 -26.10 -11.76 -3.31
C ILE A 158 -26.39 -12.80 -2.21
N GLY A 159 -26.96 -12.36 -1.08
CA GLY A 159 -27.32 -13.22 0.05
C GLY A 159 -28.33 -14.30 -0.30
N LYS A 160 -29.30 -14.03 -1.19
CA LYS A 160 -30.27 -15.05 -1.68
C LYS A 160 -29.60 -16.23 -2.40
N ARG A 161 -28.36 -16.05 -2.89
CA ARG A 161 -27.57 -17.12 -3.51
C ARG A 161 -26.56 -17.77 -2.57
N ASN A 162 -26.61 -17.45 -1.26
CA ASN A 162 -25.65 -17.92 -0.25
C ASN A 162 -24.19 -17.67 -0.66
N ALA A 163 -23.93 -16.57 -1.37
CA ALA A 163 -22.59 -16.19 -1.80
C ALA A 163 -21.94 -15.27 -0.77
N ASN A 164 -20.71 -15.60 -0.34
CA ASN A 164 -19.95 -14.73 0.55
C ASN A 164 -19.41 -13.52 -0.23
N ILE A 165 -19.48 -12.35 0.38
CA ILE A 165 -18.84 -11.13 -0.12
C ILE A 165 -17.44 -11.07 0.47
N LEU A 166 -16.42 -11.01 -0.39
CA LEU A 166 -15.02 -10.90 0.00
C LEU A 166 -14.61 -9.44 0.19
N SER A 167 -15.11 -8.55 -0.66
CA SER A 167 -14.84 -7.12 -0.55
C SER A 167 -15.94 -6.29 -1.23
N VAL A 168 -16.10 -5.06 -0.75
CA VAL A 168 -16.95 -4.04 -1.35
C VAL A 168 -16.13 -2.76 -1.47
N LEU A 169 -15.95 -2.28 -2.70
CA LEU A 169 -15.36 -0.98 -2.98
C LEU A 169 -16.38 -0.10 -3.65
N VAL A 170 -16.27 1.21 -3.42
CA VAL A 170 -17.17 2.21 -3.99
C VAL A 170 -16.34 3.33 -4.59
N TYR A 171 -16.60 3.67 -5.84
CA TYR A 171 -16.00 4.84 -6.48
C TYR A 171 -17.06 5.63 -7.26
N PRO A 172 -16.88 6.94 -7.45
CA PRO A 172 -17.83 7.76 -8.20
C PRO A 172 -17.85 7.39 -9.68
N ASP A 173 -19.03 7.41 -10.31
CA ASP A 173 -19.09 7.34 -11.77
C ASP A 173 -18.44 8.61 -12.36
N LYS A 174 -17.55 8.42 -13.34
CA LYS A 174 -16.76 9.52 -13.93
C LYS A 174 -17.56 10.44 -14.84
N ARG A 175 -18.76 10.03 -15.27
CA ARG A 175 -19.61 10.75 -16.23
C ARG A 175 -20.87 11.33 -15.58
N ASP A 176 -21.29 10.80 -14.44
CA ASP A 176 -22.57 11.13 -13.81
C ASP A 176 -22.48 11.04 -12.28
N ASP A 177 -22.44 12.19 -11.60
CA ASP A 177 -22.29 12.31 -10.15
C ASP A 177 -23.52 11.83 -9.35
N GLN A 178 -24.65 11.63 -10.03
CA GLN A 178 -25.84 11.01 -9.46
C GLN A 178 -25.67 9.50 -9.28
N TYR A 179 -24.57 8.91 -9.75
CA TYR A 179 -24.29 7.49 -9.67
C TYR A 179 -22.94 7.19 -9.02
N LYS A 180 -22.87 5.99 -8.44
CA LYS A 180 -21.65 5.37 -7.93
C LYS A 180 -21.50 3.99 -8.54
N ILE A 181 -20.28 3.51 -8.58
CA ILE A 181 -19.99 2.12 -8.94
C ILE A 181 -19.70 1.34 -7.67
N LEU A 182 -20.48 0.29 -7.44
CA LEU A 182 -20.17 -0.73 -6.45
C LEU A 182 -19.36 -1.82 -7.12
N VAL A 183 -18.15 -2.05 -6.63
CA VAL A 183 -17.32 -3.19 -6.99
C VAL A 183 -17.44 -4.21 -5.89
N ILE A 184 -18.04 -5.35 -6.18
CA ILE A 184 -18.23 -6.40 -5.20
C ILE A 184 -17.47 -7.63 -5.66
N ARG A 185 -16.55 -8.11 -4.82
CA ARG A 185 -15.94 -9.41 -5.01
C ARG A 185 -16.74 -10.44 -4.23
N VAL A 186 -17.21 -11.48 -4.90
CA VAL A 186 -17.96 -12.59 -4.31
C VAL A 186 -17.18 -13.88 -4.42
N GLN A 187 -17.27 -14.73 -3.40
CA GLN A 187 -16.64 -16.05 -3.36
C GLN A 187 -17.41 -17.06 -4.22
N MET A 188 -17.45 -16.81 -5.53
CA MET A 188 -18.19 -17.58 -6.51
C MET A 188 -17.42 -17.56 -7.83
N MET A 189 -17.15 -18.73 -8.40
CA MET A 189 -16.39 -18.84 -9.66
C MET A 189 -17.22 -18.51 -10.90
N ASN A 190 -18.53 -18.80 -10.86
CA ASN A 190 -19.44 -18.52 -11.95
C ASN A 190 -20.54 -17.53 -11.50
N PRO A 191 -20.41 -16.23 -11.80
CA PRO A 191 -21.34 -15.20 -11.34
C PRO A 191 -22.56 -15.03 -12.26
N ILE A 192 -22.72 -15.81 -13.33
CA ILE A 192 -23.74 -15.56 -14.37
C ILE A 192 -25.15 -15.48 -13.78
N GLY A 193 -25.55 -16.46 -12.95
CA GLY A 193 -26.87 -16.45 -12.33
C GLY A 193 -27.07 -15.26 -11.38
N LEU A 194 -26.02 -14.82 -10.68
CA LEU A 194 -26.08 -13.64 -9.83
C LEU A 194 -26.26 -12.35 -10.67
N ILE A 195 -25.54 -12.25 -11.79
CA ILE A 195 -25.66 -11.12 -12.72
C ILE A 195 -27.07 -11.04 -13.31
N GLU A 196 -27.68 -12.17 -13.66
CA GLU A 196 -29.06 -12.21 -14.14
C GLU A 196 -30.05 -11.72 -13.09
N ASP A 197 -29.89 -12.12 -11.82
CA ASP A 197 -30.77 -11.67 -10.75
C ASP A 197 -30.63 -10.16 -10.49
N LEU A 198 -29.40 -9.65 -10.52
CA LEU A 198 -29.12 -8.21 -10.42
C LEU A 198 -29.79 -7.43 -11.55
N LYS A 199 -29.70 -7.92 -12.79
CA LYS A 199 -30.36 -7.31 -13.96
C LYS A 199 -31.90 -7.39 -13.86
N LYS A 200 -32.45 -8.53 -13.43
CA LYS A 200 -33.91 -8.71 -13.20
C LYS A 200 -34.44 -7.78 -12.11
N ALA A 201 -33.62 -7.44 -11.12
CA ALA A 201 -33.93 -6.44 -10.10
C ALA A 201 -33.81 -4.99 -10.60
N GLY A 202 -33.43 -4.76 -11.87
CA GLY A 202 -33.32 -3.43 -12.47
C GLY A 202 -31.97 -2.76 -12.29
N HIS A 203 -30.93 -3.47 -11.83
CA HIS A 203 -29.60 -2.92 -11.68
C HIS A 203 -28.76 -3.03 -12.95
N HIS A 204 -27.92 -2.02 -13.18
CA HIS A 204 -27.02 -1.98 -14.32
C HIS A 204 -25.66 -2.57 -13.95
N VAL A 205 -25.42 -3.82 -14.36
CA VAL A 205 -24.14 -4.51 -14.19
C VAL A 205 -23.19 -4.11 -15.33
N LEU A 206 -22.05 -3.51 -14.99
CA LEU A 206 -21.01 -3.05 -15.92
C LEU A 206 -19.96 -4.13 -16.23
N TRP A 207 -19.63 -4.97 -15.24
CA TRP A 207 -18.64 -6.04 -15.37
C TRP A 207 -19.04 -7.26 -14.51
N PRO A 208 -18.74 -8.51 -14.94
CA PRO A 208 -18.21 -8.89 -16.24
C PRO A 208 -19.20 -8.63 -17.37
N ASN A 209 -18.71 -8.01 -18.44
CA ASN A 209 -19.48 -7.80 -19.66
C ASN A 209 -19.22 -9.00 -20.56
N LEU A 210 -20.14 -9.97 -20.57
CA LEU A 210 -20.02 -11.20 -21.35
C LEU A 210 -19.99 -10.84 -22.85
N PRO A 211 -18.86 -11.05 -23.57
CA PRO A 211 -18.84 -10.87 -25.01
C PRO A 211 -19.77 -11.91 -25.65
N GLY A 212 -20.71 -11.46 -26.49
CA GLY A 212 -21.58 -12.37 -27.26
C GLY A 212 -22.96 -12.67 -26.68
N ILE A 213 -23.35 -12.06 -25.55
CA ILE A 213 -24.77 -12.01 -25.15
C ILE A 213 -25.34 -10.67 -25.62
N SER A 214 -25.83 -10.68 -26.85
CA SER A 214 -26.64 -9.59 -27.39
C SER A 214 -27.93 -9.46 -26.58
N ILE A 215 -28.27 -8.22 -26.23
CA ILE A 215 -29.53 -7.79 -25.61
C ILE A 215 -30.71 -8.20 -26.49
#